data_AF-A0A7C3ZE17-F1
#
_entry.id   AF-A0A7C3ZE17-F1
#
_cell.length_a   1.000
_cell.length_b   1.000
_cell.length_c   1.000
_cell.angle_alpha   90.00
_cell.angle_beta   90.00
_cell.angle_gamma   90.00
#
_symmetry.space_group_name_H-M   'P 1'
#
loop_
_entity.id
_entity.type
_entity.pdbx_description
1 polymer ?
#
loop_
_entity_poly.entity_id
_entity_poly.type
_entity_poly.pdbx_seq_one_letter_code
_entity_poly.pdbx_strand_id
1 'polypeptide(L)'
;MEKIGQNLLKQQKIKSSLVLGLILILILNLLFCNGWLTKQTWAADLTYTEDFTSTTYQDASNTTGYWDTVFGQARLWGKFWTNMAGTATGSENLSNNAGDSFDPQIQLDANNHPYVVWEDYTPGNYDIFFTKWTPSVGWTNMAGDTPGYENISNNAGLTIYYHFQINNSNIP
;
A
#
# COMPACT_ATOMS: atom_id res chain seq x y z
N MET A 1 23.56 81.63 10.54
CA MET A 1 23.38 80.83 9.29
C MET A 1 23.57 79.33 9.50
N GLU A 2 24.48 78.89 10.37
CA GLU A 2 24.75 77.46 10.64
C GLU A 2 23.53 76.63 11.14
N LYS A 3 22.71 77.19 12.04
CA LYS A 3 21.47 76.54 12.52
C LYS A 3 20.45 76.24 11.41
N ILE A 4 20.39 77.08 10.37
CA ILE A 4 19.46 76.90 9.25
C ILE A 4 19.95 75.78 8.32
N GLY A 5 21.26 75.72 8.04
CA GLY A 5 21.87 74.65 7.24
C GLY A 5 21.74 73.27 7.87
N GLN A 6 21.91 73.16 9.19
CA GLN A 6 21.71 71.90 9.93
C GLN A 6 20.25 71.43 9.90
N ASN A 7 19.30 72.36 9.93
CA ASN A 7 17.88 72.02 9.85
C ASN A 7 17.49 71.52 8.44
N LEU A 8 18.04 72.15 7.40
CA LEU A 8 17.86 71.72 6.00
C LEU A 8 18.44 70.32 5.75
N LEU A 9 19.64 70.02 6.28
CA LEU A 9 20.26 68.68 6.17
C LEU A 9 19.45 67.61 6.90
N LYS A 10 18.89 67.90 8.08
CA LYS A 10 17.98 66.98 8.78
C LYS A 10 16.71 66.73 7.96
N GLN A 11 16.10 67.76 7.40
CA GLN A 11 14.92 67.63 6.55
C GLN A 11 15.20 66.81 5.28
N GLN A 12 16.37 66.97 4.66
CA GLN A 12 16.77 66.21 3.48
C GLN A 12 17.01 64.73 3.80
N LYS A 13 17.65 64.42 4.95
CA LYS A 13 17.83 63.04 5.42
C LYS A 13 16.49 62.36 5.74
N ILE A 14 15.57 63.09 6.39
CA ILE A 14 14.21 62.58 6.69
C ILE A 14 13.45 62.29 5.39
N LYS A 15 13.48 63.20 4.42
CA LYS A 15 12.85 62.99 3.10
C LYS A 15 13.44 61.79 2.36
N SER A 16 14.77 61.65 2.35
CA SER A 16 15.45 60.51 1.71
C SER A 16 15.08 59.17 2.39
N SER A 17 15.06 59.14 3.72
CA SER A 17 14.65 57.96 4.49
C SER A 17 13.18 57.57 4.23
N LEU A 18 12.28 58.54 4.15
CA LEU A 18 10.87 58.33 3.81
C LEU A 18 10.69 57.77 2.39
N VAL A 19 11.45 58.28 1.42
CA VAL A 19 11.42 57.79 0.03
C VAL A 19 11.93 56.35 -0.05
N LEU A 20 13.03 56.03 0.63
CA LEU A 20 13.56 54.66 0.72
C LEU A 20 12.56 53.70 1.38
N GLY A 21 11.90 54.13 2.46
CA GLY A 21 10.87 53.35 3.14
C GLY A 21 9.66 53.06 2.24
N LEU A 22 9.18 54.05 1.49
CA LEU A 22 8.09 53.88 0.52
C LEU A 22 8.45 52.94 -0.63
N ILE A 23 9.67 53.04 -1.17
CA ILE A 23 10.15 52.13 -2.22
C ILE A 23 10.23 50.70 -1.69
N LEU A 24 10.72 50.50 -0.46
CA LEU A 24 10.78 49.18 0.17
C LEU A 24 9.38 48.58 0.38
N ILE A 25 8.41 49.38 0.84
CA ILE A 25 7.01 48.96 0.98
C ILE A 25 6.40 48.62 -0.39
N LEU A 26 6.71 49.36 -1.45
CA LEU A 26 6.23 49.08 -2.80
C LEU A 26 6.82 47.77 -3.33
N ILE A 27 8.12 47.54 -3.13
CA ILE A 27 8.82 46.29 -3.51
C ILE A 27 8.25 45.11 -2.73
N LEU A 28 8.04 45.25 -1.42
CA LEU A 28 7.42 44.22 -0.59
C LEU A 28 5.99 43.92 -1.09
N ASN A 29 5.17 44.94 -1.37
CA ASN A 29 3.83 44.73 -1.92
C ASN A 29 3.85 44.05 -3.30
N LEU A 30 4.81 44.37 -4.17
CA LEU A 30 4.98 43.70 -5.46
C LEU A 30 5.44 42.24 -5.32
N LEU A 31 6.24 41.93 -4.30
CA LEU A 31 6.65 40.57 -3.96
C LEU A 31 5.50 39.75 -3.33
N PHE A 32 4.65 40.37 -2.52
CA PHE A 32 3.58 39.67 -1.79
C PHE A 32 2.22 39.64 -2.50
N CYS A 33 1.93 40.57 -3.41
CA CYS A 33 0.62 40.67 -4.08
C CYS A 33 0.46 39.72 -5.28
N ASN A 34 1.56 39.18 -5.82
CA ASN A 34 1.49 38.41 -7.06
C ASN A 34 1.36 36.87 -6.89
N GLY A 35 1.20 36.32 -5.68
CA GLY A 35 0.86 34.90 -5.52
C GLY A 35 1.88 33.88 -6.10
N TRP A 36 3.16 34.24 -6.26
CA TRP A 36 4.18 33.44 -6.95
C TRP A 36 4.73 32.23 -6.16
N LEU A 37 4.00 31.74 -5.15
CA LEU A 37 4.39 30.53 -4.41
C LEU A 37 3.19 29.63 -4.14
N THR A 38 2.44 29.31 -5.19
CA THR A 38 1.90 27.96 -5.38
C THR A 38 1.63 27.74 -6.87
N LYS A 39 2.68 27.41 -7.63
CA LYS A 39 2.44 26.68 -8.87
C LYS A 39 2.02 25.28 -8.44
N GLN A 40 0.77 24.91 -8.68
CA GLN A 40 0.31 23.54 -8.59
C GLN A 40 1.22 22.68 -9.48
N THR A 41 2.18 21.99 -8.86
CA THR A 41 2.97 20.98 -9.56
C THR A 41 2.06 19.78 -9.68
N TRP A 42 1.59 19.49 -10.89
CA TRP A 42 1.28 18.11 -11.25
C TRP A 42 2.49 17.30 -10.80
N ALA A 43 2.28 16.18 -10.11
CA ALA A 43 3.37 15.29 -9.73
C ALA A 43 4.31 15.24 -10.93
N ALA A 44 5.60 15.57 -10.73
CA ALA A 44 6.57 15.44 -11.80
C ALA A 44 6.28 14.09 -12.46
N ASP A 45 6.19 14.04 -13.79
CA ASP A 45 6.26 12.74 -14.46
C ASP A 45 7.48 12.07 -13.84
N LEU A 46 7.24 11.07 -13.00
CA LEU A 46 8.27 10.34 -12.31
C LEU A 46 8.88 9.49 -13.40
N THR A 47 9.77 10.08 -14.20
CA THR A 47 10.63 9.34 -15.10
C THR A 47 11.58 8.56 -14.24
N TYR A 48 11.18 7.34 -13.92
CA TYR A 48 12.10 6.33 -13.43
C TYR A 48 13.02 5.96 -14.59
N THR A 49 14.26 6.47 -14.55
CA THR A 49 15.32 6.05 -15.45
C THR A 49 16.08 4.92 -14.77
N GLU A 50 15.89 3.70 -15.26
CA GLU A 50 16.65 2.53 -14.80
C GLU A 50 17.75 2.18 -15.80
N ASP A 51 18.96 1.89 -15.29
CA ASP A 51 20.13 1.62 -16.12
C ASP A 51 20.17 0.17 -16.68
N PHE A 52 19.12 -0.63 -16.49
CA PHE A 52 19.00 -2.03 -16.96
C PHE A 52 20.26 -2.91 -16.72
N THR A 53 21.08 -2.59 -15.71
CA THR A 53 22.34 -3.29 -15.43
C THR A 53 22.17 -4.55 -14.57
N SER A 54 20.97 -4.85 -14.08
CA SER A 54 20.66 -6.09 -13.35
C SER A 54 19.51 -6.85 -14.04
N THR A 55 19.69 -8.16 -14.19
CA THR A 55 18.90 -9.01 -15.12
C THR A 55 17.62 -9.62 -14.50
N THR A 56 17.25 -9.26 -13.27
CA THR A 56 16.04 -9.78 -12.61
C THR A 56 15.50 -8.81 -11.55
N TYR A 57 14.23 -8.40 -11.68
CA TYR A 57 13.52 -7.63 -10.66
C TYR A 57 12.24 -8.36 -10.24
N GLN A 58 12.06 -8.57 -8.93
CA GLN A 58 10.78 -8.96 -8.34
C GLN A 58 10.16 -7.69 -7.75
N ASP A 59 9.01 -7.25 -8.27
CA ASP A 59 8.22 -6.23 -7.60
C ASP A 59 7.33 -6.87 -6.51
N ALA A 60 6.80 -6.06 -5.58
CA ALA A 60 5.90 -6.52 -4.53
C ALA A 60 4.58 -7.15 -5.07
N SER A 61 4.34 -7.10 -6.39
CA SER A 61 3.20 -7.66 -7.10
C SER A 61 3.54 -8.92 -7.91
N ASN A 62 4.72 -9.52 -7.70
CA ASN A 62 5.15 -10.75 -8.35
C ASN A 62 5.10 -10.68 -9.90
N THR A 63 5.22 -9.47 -10.48
CA THR A 63 5.20 -9.28 -11.94
C THR A 63 6.62 -9.01 -12.41
N THR A 64 7.33 -10.05 -12.84
CA THR A 64 8.66 -9.92 -13.44
C THR A 64 8.55 -9.35 -14.85
N GLY A 65 8.71 -8.03 -14.96
CA GLY A 65 9.10 -7.40 -16.22
C GLY A 65 10.57 -7.71 -16.53
N TYR A 66 10.88 -8.03 -17.79
CA TYR A 66 12.26 -8.17 -18.25
C TYR A 66 12.47 -7.37 -19.54
N TRP A 67 13.69 -6.88 -19.74
CA TRP A 67 14.09 -6.25 -20.99
C TRP A 67 14.46 -7.32 -22.01
N ASP A 68 13.68 -7.42 -23.09
CA ASP A 68 13.97 -8.35 -24.16
C ASP A 68 14.99 -7.73 -25.12
N THR A 69 16.24 -8.18 -25.03
CA THR A 69 17.34 -7.68 -25.85
C THR A 69 17.23 -8.06 -27.33
N VAL A 70 16.41 -9.05 -27.67
CA VAL A 70 16.18 -9.48 -29.06
C VAL A 70 15.20 -8.55 -29.76
N PHE A 71 14.18 -8.08 -29.03
CA PHE A 71 13.12 -7.24 -29.59
C PHE A 71 13.19 -5.77 -29.14
N GLY A 72 14.13 -5.42 -28.26
CA GLY A 72 14.36 -4.05 -27.81
C GLY A 72 13.15 -3.44 -27.10
N GLN A 73 12.41 -4.24 -26.35
CA GLN A 73 11.19 -3.80 -25.66
C GLN A 73 11.05 -4.47 -24.30
N ALA A 74 10.36 -3.78 -23.39
CA ALA A 74 9.94 -4.36 -22.13
C ALA A 74 8.89 -5.44 -22.40
N ARG A 75 9.08 -6.63 -21.81
CA ARG A 75 8.12 -7.73 -21.86
C ARG A 75 7.77 -8.18 -20.46
N LEU A 76 6.52 -8.59 -20.29
CA LEU A 76 6.05 -9.26 -19.08
C LEU A 76 6.15 -10.76 -19.35
N TRP A 77 6.93 -11.51 -18.55
CA TRP A 77 6.91 -12.97 -18.62
C TRP A 77 5.87 -13.50 -17.65
N GLY A 78 4.89 -14.24 -18.18
CA GLY A 78 4.02 -15.20 -17.47
C GLY A 78 3.56 -14.84 -16.07
N LYS A 79 2.33 -14.32 -15.93
CA LYS A 79 1.59 -14.36 -14.66
C LYS A 79 1.20 -15.81 -14.37
N PHE A 80 2.05 -16.55 -13.69
CA PHE A 80 1.63 -17.78 -13.07
C PHE A 80 1.05 -17.41 -11.71
N TRP A 81 -0.21 -17.77 -11.47
CA TRP A 81 -0.67 -17.95 -10.10
C TRP A 81 0.34 -18.87 -9.42
N THR A 82 0.72 -18.57 -8.18
CA THR A 82 1.53 -19.50 -7.38
C THR A 82 0.76 -19.84 -6.13
N ASN A 83 1.09 -21.01 -5.61
CA ASN A 83 0.68 -21.48 -4.30
C ASN A 83 1.14 -20.48 -3.21
N MET A 84 0.57 -20.51 -1.99
CA MET A 84 0.84 -19.48 -0.98
C MET A 84 2.31 -19.44 -0.51
N ALA A 85 3.04 -20.56 -0.65
CA ALA A 85 4.49 -20.59 -0.40
C ALA A 85 5.34 -19.95 -1.52
N GLY A 86 4.77 -19.66 -2.68
CA GLY A 86 5.51 -19.21 -3.86
C GLY A 86 6.42 -20.27 -4.48
N THR A 87 6.25 -21.54 -4.15
CA THR A 87 7.12 -22.66 -4.56
C THR A 87 6.59 -23.42 -5.77
N ALA A 88 5.30 -23.32 -6.07
CA ALA A 88 4.66 -24.02 -7.18
C ALA A 88 3.72 -23.09 -7.95
N THR A 89 3.67 -23.24 -9.28
CA THR A 89 2.71 -22.56 -10.13
C THR A 89 1.34 -23.24 -10.07
N GLY A 90 0.26 -22.47 -10.16
CA GLY A 90 -1.12 -22.91 -10.09
C GLY A 90 -1.89 -22.35 -8.88
N SER A 91 -2.90 -23.10 -8.46
CA SER A 91 -3.79 -22.82 -7.32
C SER A 91 -3.66 -23.91 -6.25
N GLU A 92 -4.07 -23.62 -5.02
CA GLU A 92 -4.11 -24.58 -3.91
C GLU A 92 -5.55 -24.99 -3.59
N ASN A 93 -5.77 -26.28 -3.30
CA ASN A 93 -7.03 -26.77 -2.77
C ASN A 93 -6.97 -26.82 -1.23
N LEU A 94 -7.65 -25.89 -0.57
CA LEU A 94 -7.63 -25.78 0.89
C LEU A 94 -8.50 -26.83 1.58
N SER A 95 -9.62 -27.23 0.97
CA SER A 95 -10.50 -28.26 1.55
C SER A 95 -9.89 -29.65 1.48
N ASN A 96 -8.92 -29.86 0.59
CA ASN A 96 -8.18 -31.11 0.36
C ASN A 96 -9.06 -32.37 0.47
N ASN A 97 -10.29 -32.28 -0.02
CA ASN A 97 -11.28 -33.33 -0.08
C ASN A 97 -11.98 -33.27 -1.45
N ALA A 98 -12.84 -34.25 -1.73
CA ALA A 98 -13.52 -34.37 -3.01
C ALA A 98 -14.99 -33.92 -2.97
N GLY A 99 -15.48 -33.46 -1.82
CA GLY A 99 -16.85 -32.99 -1.66
C GLY A 99 -16.99 -31.52 -2.00
N ASP A 100 -18.22 -31.03 -1.82
CA ASP A 100 -18.56 -29.66 -2.16
C ASP A 100 -18.22 -28.70 -1.00
N SER A 101 -17.49 -27.64 -1.33
CA SER A 101 -17.16 -26.53 -0.43
C SER A 101 -17.87 -25.25 -0.88
N PHE A 102 -18.41 -24.47 0.07
CA PHE A 102 -19.26 -23.30 -0.19
C PHE A 102 -18.86 -22.08 0.63
N ASP A 103 -19.28 -20.92 0.13
CA ASP A 103 -19.28 -19.62 0.81
C ASP A 103 -17.97 -19.20 1.51
N PRO A 104 -16.78 -19.39 0.90
CA PRO A 104 -15.52 -19.13 1.59
C PRO A 104 -15.40 -17.66 2.02
N GLN A 105 -14.89 -17.44 3.24
CA GLN A 105 -14.51 -16.12 3.73
C GLN A 105 -13.02 -16.10 4.05
N ILE A 106 -12.37 -14.99 3.72
CA ILE A 106 -10.95 -14.76 3.94
C ILE A 106 -10.73 -13.46 4.68
N GLN A 107 -9.84 -13.49 5.68
CA GLN A 107 -9.30 -12.29 6.33
C GLN A 107 -7.81 -12.43 6.55
N LEU A 108 -7.13 -11.30 6.65
CA LEU A 108 -5.70 -11.24 6.89
C LEU A 108 -5.45 -10.83 8.35
N ASP A 109 -4.47 -11.47 8.98
CA ASP A 109 -3.91 -10.95 10.23
C ASP A 109 -3.05 -9.69 10.00
N ALA A 110 -2.58 -9.07 11.09
CA ALA A 110 -1.73 -7.89 11.02
C ALA A 110 -0.39 -8.09 10.29
N ASN A 111 0.02 -9.34 10.05
CA ASN A 111 1.22 -9.70 9.30
C ASN A 111 0.90 -10.12 7.85
N ASN A 112 -0.34 -9.91 7.39
CA ASN A 112 -0.87 -10.32 6.09
C ASN A 112 -0.93 -11.85 5.88
N HIS A 113 -1.02 -12.65 6.94
CA HIS A 113 -1.27 -14.08 6.79
C HIS A 113 -2.78 -14.35 6.71
N PRO A 114 -3.24 -15.11 5.71
CA PRO A 114 -4.65 -15.40 5.55
C PRO A 114 -5.17 -16.42 6.54
N TYR A 115 -6.39 -16.15 7.00
CA TYR A 115 -7.30 -17.05 7.70
C TYR A 115 -8.47 -17.27 6.75
N VAL A 116 -8.80 -18.53 6.51
CA VAL A 116 -9.84 -18.93 5.58
C VAL A 116 -10.81 -19.84 6.32
N VAL A 117 -12.08 -19.53 6.18
CA VAL A 117 -13.18 -20.38 6.61
C VAL A 117 -14.07 -20.70 5.42
N TRP A 118 -14.66 -21.90 5.40
CA TRP A 118 -15.59 -22.33 4.36
C TRP A 118 -16.62 -23.28 4.94
N GLU A 119 -17.75 -23.44 4.26
CA GLU A 119 -18.67 -24.56 4.53
C GLU A 119 -18.25 -25.76 3.72
N ASP A 120 -18.33 -26.95 4.28
CA ASP A 120 -18.05 -28.18 3.55
C ASP A 120 -19.09 -29.24 3.88
N TYR A 121 -19.62 -29.91 2.84
CA TYR A 121 -20.63 -30.95 2.98
C TYR A 121 -20.04 -32.37 2.94
N THR A 122 -18.72 -32.53 2.80
CA THR A 122 -18.06 -33.84 2.77
C THR A 122 -18.41 -34.75 3.95
N PRO A 123 -18.55 -34.25 5.20
CA PRO A 123 -18.96 -35.08 6.34
C PRO A 123 -20.43 -35.54 6.31
N GLY A 124 -21.23 -35.09 5.34
CA GLY A 124 -22.66 -35.39 5.24
C GLY A 124 -23.58 -34.35 5.91
N ASN A 125 -23.02 -33.29 6.47
CA ASN A 125 -23.69 -32.08 6.94
C ASN A 125 -22.87 -30.86 6.52
N TYR A 126 -23.51 -29.69 6.41
CA TYR A 126 -22.79 -28.43 6.20
C TYR A 126 -22.13 -28.00 7.51
N ASP A 127 -20.82 -28.21 7.56
CA ASP A 127 -19.94 -27.86 8.67
C ASP A 127 -19.01 -26.72 8.28
N ILE A 128 -18.60 -25.91 9.26
CA ILE A 128 -17.67 -24.80 9.08
C ILE A 128 -16.26 -25.32 9.32
N PHE A 129 -15.43 -25.21 8.29
CA PHE A 129 -14.03 -25.56 8.33
C PHE A 129 -13.13 -24.32 8.35
N PHE A 130 -11.93 -24.50 8.86
CA PHE A 130 -10.95 -23.45 9.07
C PHE A 130 -9.55 -23.87 8.64
N THR A 131 -8.81 -22.95 8.03
CA THR A 131 -7.35 -23.02 7.93
C THR A 131 -6.73 -21.63 8.02
N LYS A 132 -5.48 -21.55 8.47
CA LYS A 132 -4.65 -20.35 8.37
C LYS A 132 -3.28 -20.64 7.79
N TRP A 133 -2.71 -19.64 7.15
CA TRP A 133 -1.32 -19.69 6.74
C TRP A 133 -0.40 -19.45 7.94
N THR A 134 0.43 -20.44 8.26
CA THR A 134 1.49 -20.32 9.26
C THR A 134 2.84 -20.36 8.54
N PRO A 135 3.64 -19.28 8.58
CA PRO A 135 4.96 -19.26 7.97
C PRO A 135 5.82 -20.46 8.37
N SER A 136 6.55 -21.00 7.39
CA SER A 136 7.40 -22.20 7.53
C SER A 136 6.68 -23.53 7.75
N VAL A 137 5.37 -23.53 8.03
CA VAL A 137 4.56 -24.76 8.18
C VAL A 137 3.63 -24.95 6.98
N GLY A 138 3.00 -23.87 6.53
CA GLY A 138 1.99 -23.88 5.47
C GLY A 138 0.58 -23.64 6.02
N TRP A 139 -0.44 -24.20 5.36
CA TRP A 139 -1.81 -24.20 5.84
C TRP A 139 -1.96 -25.05 7.10
N THR A 140 -2.64 -24.54 8.13
CA THR A 140 -2.70 -25.15 9.46
C THR A 140 -4.06 -24.94 10.14
N ASN A 141 -4.34 -25.74 11.17
CA ASN A 141 -5.42 -25.51 12.13
C ASN A 141 -5.30 -24.18 12.90
N MET A 142 -6.28 -23.85 13.72
CA MET A 142 -6.35 -22.63 14.54
C MET A 142 -5.15 -22.48 15.47
N ALA A 143 -4.65 -23.58 16.05
CA ALA A 143 -3.45 -23.56 16.89
C ALA A 143 -2.16 -23.24 16.10
N GLY A 144 -2.18 -23.44 14.78
CA GLY A 144 -1.03 -23.18 13.90
C GLY A 144 0.06 -24.23 13.98
N ASP A 145 -0.21 -25.39 14.59
CA ASP A 145 0.76 -26.44 14.83
C ASP A 145 0.54 -27.68 13.94
N THR A 146 -0.68 -27.87 13.45
CA THR A 146 -1.08 -29.05 12.70
C THR A 146 -1.35 -28.67 11.24
N PRO A 147 -0.63 -29.24 10.26
CA PRO A 147 -0.86 -28.97 8.84
C PRO A 147 -2.27 -29.36 8.39
N GLY A 148 -2.85 -28.56 7.50
CA GLY A 148 -4.17 -28.78 6.91
C GLY A 148 -5.23 -27.84 7.46
N TYR A 149 -6.38 -28.40 7.80
CA TYR A 149 -7.58 -27.68 8.21
C TYR A 149 -8.30 -28.42 9.34
N GLU A 150 -9.27 -27.77 9.97
CA GLU A 150 -10.10 -28.39 11.01
C GLU A 150 -11.57 -27.94 10.93
N ASN A 151 -12.46 -28.76 11.49
CA ASN A 151 -13.88 -28.40 11.68
C ASN A 151 -14.04 -27.58 12.97
N ILE A 152 -14.64 -26.39 12.86
CA ILE A 152 -14.92 -25.48 13.97
C ILE A 152 -16.42 -25.34 14.26
N SER A 153 -17.31 -25.90 13.45
CA SER A 153 -18.74 -26.00 13.76
C SER A 153 -18.96 -27.14 14.74
N ASN A 154 -18.96 -26.81 16.03
CA ASN A 154 -19.32 -27.76 17.08
C ASN A 154 -20.84 -28.02 17.12
N ASN A 155 -21.45 -28.52 16.02
CA ASN A 155 -22.87 -28.85 15.98
C ASN A 155 -23.20 -30.01 15.03
N ALA A 156 -24.23 -30.78 15.36
CA ALA A 156 -24.73 -31.90 14.55
C ALA A 156 -25.80 -31.46 13.51
N GLY A 157 -25.90 -30.17 13.20
CA GLY A 157 -26.94 -29.57 12.34
C GLY A 157 -26.40 -28.47 11.44
N LEU A 158 -27.23 -28.00 10.50
CA LEU A 158 -26.87 -27.02 9.47
C LEU A 158 -26.35 -25.70 10.07
N THR A 159 -25.11 -25.33 9.74
CA THR A 159 -24.56 -23.99 9.98
C THR A 159 -24.28 -23.34 8.62
N ILE A 160 -25.20 -22.49 8.14
CA ILE A 160 -25.17 -21.92 6.78
C ILE A 160 -25.07 -20.37 6.76
N TYR A 161 -24.77 -19.76 7.92
CA TYR A 161 -24.61 -18.32 8.08
C TYR A 161 -23.54 -18.04 9.13
N TYR A 162 -22.32 -17.81 8.67
CA TYR A 162 -21.20 -17.42 9.51
C TYR A 162 -20.60 -16.12 9.00
N HIS A 163 -20.05 -15.35 9.93
CA HIS A 163 -19.27 -14.16 9.62
C HIS A 163 -17.99 -14.26 10.44
N PHE A 164 -16.89 -14.49 9.73
CA PHE A 164 -15.58 -14.58 10.34
C PHE A 164 -15.02 -13.17 10.55
N GLN A 165 -14.42 -12.89 11.70
CA GLN A 165 -13.80 -11.60 12.01
C GLN A 165 -12.54 -11.79 12.85
N ILE A 166 -11.42 -11.25 12.42
CA ILE A 166 -10.19 -11.18 13.22
C ILE A 166 -10.17 -9.85 13.96
N ASN A 167 -9.96 -9.89 15.27
CA ASN A 167 -9.81 -8.66 16.07
C ASN A 167 -8.39 -8.07 15.96
N ASN A 168 -8.18 -6.87 16.51
CA ASN A 168 -6.90 -6.15 16.45
C ASN A 168 -5.72 -6.89 17.13
N SER A 169 -5.97 -8.00 17.82
CA SER A 169 -4.96 -8.85 18.44
C SER A 169 -4.66 -10.11 17.63
N ASN A 170 -5.12 -10.20 16.38
CA ASN A 170 -4.99 -11.38 15.50
C ASN A 170 -5.70 -12.62 16.04
N ILE A 171 -6.76 -12.41 16.83
CA ILE A 171 -7.59 -13.50 17.35
C ILE A 171 -8.89 -13.52 16.53
N PRO A 172 -9.21 -14.66 15.88
CA PRO A 172 -10.49 -14.90 15.20
C PRO A 172 -11.73 -14.82 16.08
#